data_AF-A0A1S9UH11-F1
#
_entry.id   AF-A0A1S9UH11-F1
#
_cell.length_a   1.000
_cell.length_b   1.000
_cell.length_c   1.000
_cell.angle_alpha   90.00
_cell.angle_beta   90.00
_cell.angle_gamma   90.00
#
_symmetry.space_group_name_H-M   'P 1'
#
loop_
_entity.id
_entity.type
_entity.pdbx_description
1 polymer ?
#
loop_
_entity_poly.entity_id
_entity_poly.type
_entity_poly.pdbx_seq_one_letter_code
_entity_poly.pdbx_strand_id
1 'polypeptide(L)'
;MSQYQMLYSTPYLYSSRTLNQMYKANKNEENICAIQEHMLRHEVYLDQQYRGYYYLSQKIEEELYGEEHALSWNELLDDYQLYRDRKGNLSIKQKG
;
A
#
# COMPACT_ATOMS: atom_id res chain seq x y z
N MET A 1 5.61 -23.75 12.07
CA MET A 1 5.68 -22.34 11.67
C MET A 1 5.06 -22.20 10.30
N SER A 2 4.15 -21.24 10.13
CA SER A 2 3.57 -20.96 8.82
C SER A 2 4.64 -20.37 7.89
N GLN A 3 4.56 -20.67 6.60
CA GLN A 3 5.44 -20.08 5.59
C GLN A 3 5.39 -18.54 5.59
N TYR A 4 4.26 -17.94 5.99
CA TYR A 4 4.08 -16.49 6.11
C TYR A 4 4.75 -15.92 7.37
N GLN A 5 4.82 -16.68 8.47
CA GLN A 5 5.51 -16.23 9.67
C GLN A 5 7.02 -16.09 9.45
N MET A 6 7.60 -16.91 8.56
CA MET A 6 9.02 -16.82 8.23
C MET A 6 9.37 -15.49 7.55
N LEU A 7 8.43 -14.86 6.84
CA LEU A 7 8.64 -13.56 6.18
C LEU A 7 9.04 -12.45 7.18
N TYR A 8 8.63 -12.56 8.45
CA TYR A 8 9.01 -11.64 9.51
C TYR A 8 10.42 -11.86 10.07
N SER A 9 11.03 -13.04 9.88
CA SER A 9 12.33 -13.36 10.48
C SER A 9 13.45 -13.50 9.46
N THR A 10 13.12 -13.79 8.20
CA THR A 10 14.13 -14.05 7.17
C THR A 10 14.95 -12.78 6.88
N PRO A 11 16.29 -12.86 6.85
CA PRO A 11 17.16 -11.69 6.67
C PRO A 11 17.34 -11.29 5.19
N TYR A 12 16.87 -12.13 4.26
CA TYR A 12 16.96 -11.90 2.82
C TYR A 12 15.58 -11.70 2.20
N LEU A 13 15.56 -10.92 1.11
CA LEU A 13 14.37 -10.68 0.32
C LEU A 13 14.01 -11.93 -0.50
N TYR A 14 12.79 -12.45 -0.31
CA TYR A 14 12.26 -13.47 -1.20
C TYR A 14 12.05 -12.90 -2.60
N SER A 15 12.23 -13.75 -3.62
CA SER A 15 11.99 -13.34 -5.00
C SER A 15 10.54 -12.90 -5.22
N SER A 16 10.32 -11.90 -6.07
CA SER A 16 8.96 -11.45 -6.44
C SER A 16 8.08 -12.59 -6.97
N ARG A 17 8.68 -13.58 -7.66
CA ARG A 17 7.98 -14.79 -8.10
C ARG A 17 7.48 -15.64 -6.92
N THR A 18 8.32 -15.84 -5.90
CA THR A 18 7.96 -16.59 -4.69
C THR A 18 6.85 -15.87 -3.93
N LEU A 19 7.00 -14.56 -3.69
CA LEU A 19 5.99 -13.76 -3.00
C LEU A 19 4.65 -13.75 -3.75
N ASN A 20 4.67 -13.66 -5.08
CA ASN A 20 3.45 -13.73 -5.90
C ASN A 20 2.81 -15.13 -5.87
N GLN A 21 3.59 -16.21 -5.75
CA GLN A 21 3.05 -17.55 -5.54
C GLN A 21 2.37 -17.66 -4.17
N MET A 22 3.00 -17.13 -3.12
CA MET A 22 2.41 -17.08 -1.78
C MET A 22 1.10 -16.27 -1.79
N TYR A 23 1.11 -15.07 -2.38
CA TYR A 23 -0.07 -14.22 -2.56
C TYR A 23 -1.24 -14.96 -3.23
N LYS A 24 -0.98 -15.71 -4.29
CA LYS A 24 -2.02 -16.48 -5.01
C LYS A 24 -2.50 -17.73 -4.27
N ALA A 25 -1.66 -18.33 -3.44
CA ALA A 25 -1.97 -19.59 -2.78
C ALA A 25 -2.97 -19.42 -1.62
N ASN A 26 -2.98 -18.26 -0.94
CA ASN A 26 -3.90 -17.99 0.16
C ASN A 26 -4.08 -16.49 0.37
N LYS A 27 -5.26 -15.97 0.02
CA LYS A 27 -5.66 -14.56 0.15
C LYS A 27 -6.33 -14.23 1.50
N ASN A 28 -5.75 -14.67 2.60
CA ASN A 28 -6.13 -14.15 3.91
C ASN A 28 -5.42 -12.81 4.13
N GLU A 29 -6.12 -11.79 4.60
CA GLU A 29 -5.60 -10.45 4.93
C GLU A 29 -4.29 -10.53 5.74
N GLU A 30 -4.24 -11.34 6.80
CA GLU A 30 -3.02 -11.52 7.62
C GLU A 30 -1.81 -12.00 6.81
N ASN A 31 -2.03 -12.87 5.83
CA ASN A 31 -0.97 -13.40 4.97
C ASN A 31 -0.51 -12.35 3.94
N ILE A 32 -1.45 -11.53 3.47
CA ILE A 32 -1.18 -10.43 2.54
C ILE A 32 -0.36 -9.35 3.26
N CYS A 33 -0.74 -8.98 4.48
CA CYS A 33 0.04 -8.07 5.33
C CYS A 33 1.46 -8.61 5.60
N ALA A 34 1.62 -9.92 5.82
CA ALA A 34 2.96 -10.50 5.99
C ALA A 34 3.85 -10.37 4.75
N ILE A 35 3.26 -10.44 3.54
CA ILE A 35 3.98 -10.18 2.28
C ILE A 35 4.32 -8.70 2.14
N GLN A 36 3.38 -7.81 2.44
CA GLN A 36 3.56 -6.35 2.42
C GLN A 36 4.71 -5.92 3.33
N GLU A 37 4.67 -6.33 4.60
CA GLU A 37 5.68 -6.02 5.62
C GLU A 37 7.07 -6.54 5.22
N HIS A 38 7.14 -7.72 4.63
CA HIS A 38 8.40 -8.26 4.11
C HIS A 38 8.99 -7.37 3.01
N MET A 39 8.17 -6.91 2.07
CA MET A 39 8.61 -6.03 0.99
C MET A 39 8.97 -4.63 1.49
N LEU A 40 8.23 -4.10 2.47
CA LEU A 40 8.51 -2.81 3.11
C LEU A 40 9.85 -2.82 3.83
N ARG A 41 10.13 -3.87 4.63
CA ARG A 41 11.41 -4.03 5.34
C ARG A 41 12.64 -4.14 4.44
N HIS A 42 12.43 -4.59 3.21
CA HIS A 42 13.46 -4.67 2.19
C HIS A 42 13.44 -3.50 1.21
N GLU A 43 12.64 -2.47 1.48
CA GLU A 43 12.58 -1.21 0.72
C GLU A 43 12.24 -1.42 -0.78
N VAL A 44 11.48 -2.49 -1.11
CA VAL A 44 11.07 -2.80 -2.49
C VAL A 44 9.58 -2.59 -2.74
N TYR A 45 8.82 -2.17 -1.72
CA TYR A 45 7.38 -1.96 -1.82
C TYR A 45 7.05 -0.66 -2.56
N LEU A 46 6.19 -0.74 -3.58
CA LEU A 46 5.81 0.37 -4.49
C LEU A 46 7.00 1.07 -5.21
N ASP A 47 8.20 0.48 -5.20
CA ASP A 47 9.34 1.01 -5.94
C ASP A 47 9.36 0.50 -7.39
N GLN A 48 9.23 1.44 -8.33
CA GLN A 48 9.20 1.19 -9.78
C GLN A 48 10.50 0.61 -10.34
N GLN A 49 11.64 0.78 -9.66
CA GLN A 49 12.92 0.17 -10.05
C GLN A 49 12.81 -1.36 -10.04
N TYR A 50 12.00 -1.90 -9.13
CA TYR A 50 11.81 -3.32 -8.91
C TYR A 50 10.50 -3.82 -9.49
N ARG A 51 10.36 -3.78 -10.83
CA ARG A 51 9.10 -4.07 -11.56
C ARG A 51 8.27 -5.25 -11.02
N GLY A 52 8.89 -6.39 -10.74
CA GLY A 52 8.17 -7.58 -10.25
C GLY A 52 7.56 -7.39 -8.85
N TYR A 53 8.23 -6.63 -8.00
CA TYR A 53 7.75 -6.25 -6.67
C TYR A 53 6.71 -5.13 -6.78
N TYR A 54 6.95 -4.11 -7.61
CA TYR A 54 6.00 -3.04 -7.89
C TYR A 54 4.62 -3.55 -8.30
N TYR A 55 4.55 -4.45 -9.29
CA TYR A 55 3.28 -5.03 -9.74
C TYR A 55 2.58 -5.87 -8.66
N LEU A 56 3.34 -6.47 -7.74
CA LEU A 56 2.77 -7.19 -6.61
C LEU A 56 2.23 -6.21 -5.57
N SER A 57 2.99 -5.16 -5.24
CA SER A 57 2.55 -4.09 -4.34
C SER A 57 1.23 -3.47 -4.78
N GLN A 58 1.07 -3.12 -6.06
CA GLN A 58 -0.19 -2.55 -6.55
C GLN A 58 -1.40 -3.45 -6.29
N LYS A 59 -1.24 -4.77 -6.46
CA LYS A 59 -2.31 -5.74 -6.17
C LYS A 59 -2.60 -5.88 -4.68
N ILE A 60 -1.56 -5.75 -3.86
CA ILE A 60 -1.69 -5.78 -2.40
C ILE A 60 -2.42 -4.53 -1.92
N GLU A 61 -2.08 -3.34 -2.44
CA GLU A 61 -2.80 -2.09 -2.15
C GLU A 61 -4.28 -2.20 -2.52
N GLU A 62 -4.58 -2.68 -3.73
CA GLU A 62 -5.95 -2.87 -4.21
C GLU A 62 -6.75 -3.85 -3.32
N GLU A 63 -6.13 -4.93 -2.84
CA GLU A 63 -6.82 -5.93 -2.03
C GLU A 63 -6.97 -5.50 -0.55
N LEU A 64 -5.99 -4.79 0.02
CA LEU A 64 -6.02 -4.38 1.43
C LEU A 64 -6.79 -3.07 1.65
N TYR A 65 -6.65 -2.12 0.74
CA TYR A 65 -7.19 -0.77 0.89
C TYR A 65 -8.28 -0.45 -0.13
N GLY A 66 -8.49 -1.32 -1.12
CA GLY A 66 -9.46 -1.08 -2.19
C GLY A 66 -8.97 -0.06 -3.21
N GLU A 67 -9.90 0.52 -3.97
CA GLU A 67 -9.60 1.62 -4.89
C GLU A 67 -9.34 2.95 -4.15
N GLU A 68 -9.71 3.06 -2.86
CA GLU A 68 -9.57 4.27 -2.07
C GLU A 68 -8.19 4.32 -1.38
N HIS A 69 -7.26 5.07 -1.98
CA HIS A 69 -5.97 5.36 -1.34
C HIS A 69 -6.11 6.55 -0.39
N ALA A 70 -5.49 6.45 0.80
CA ALA A 70 -5.41 7.55 1.74
C ALA A 70 -4.57 8.68 1.14
N LEU A 71 -5.21 9.83 0.85
CA LEU A 71 -4.49 11.04 0.44
C LEU A 71 -3.85 11.70 1.66
N SER A 72 -2.57 12.06 1.55
CA SER A 72 -1.94 12.91 2.55
C SER A 72 -2.60 14.29 2.55
N TRP A 73 -2.51 15.00 3.69
CA TRP A 73 -2.99 16.38 3.78
C TRP A 73 -2.36 17.29 2.73
N ASN A 74 -1.12 17.03 2.33
CA ASN A 74 -0.43 17.81 1.30
C ASN A 74 -1.04 17.54 -0.08
N GLU A 75 -1.21 16.27 -0.46
CA GLU A 75 -1.84 15.90 -1.75
C GLU A 75 -3.29 16.41 -1.84
N LEU A 76 -4.05 16.32 -0.75
CA LEU A 76 -5.40 16.88 -0.72
C LEU A 76 -5.39 18.41 -0.87
N LEU A 77 -4.43 19.10 -0.24
CA LEU A 77 -4.30 20.55 -0.35
C LEU A 77 -3.68 21.00 -1.68
N ASP A 78 -3.08 20.12 -2.48
CA ASP A 78 -2.62 20.45 -3.82
C ASP A 78 -3.80 20.66 -4.77
N ASP A 79 -4.79 19.77 -4.73
CA ASP A 79 -5.96 19.80 -5.62
C ASP A 79 -7.18 20.50 -5.03
N TYR A 80 -7.27 20.61 -3.70
CA TYR A 80 -8.42 21.16 -2.99
C TYR A 80 -8.06 22.32 -2.06
N GLN A 81 -9.03 23.19 -1.80
CA GLN A 81 -8.89 24.33 -0.92
C GLN A 81 -10.04 24.41 0.09
N LEU A 82 -9.68 24.83 1.30
CA LEU A 82 -10.59 24.98 2.43
C LEU A 82 -11.18 26.39 2.44
N TYR A 83 -12.51 26.48 2.52
CA TYR A 83 -13.27 27.73 2.54
C TYR A 83 -14.04 27.84 3.85
N ARG A 84 -14.13 29.07 4.36
CA ARG A 84 -14.97 29.41 5.51
C ARG A 84 -16.04 30.40 5.08
N ASP A 85 -17.30 30.09 5.38
CA ASP A 85 -18.39 31.03 5.14
C ASP A 85 -18.49 32.09 6.26
N ARG A 86 -19.35 33.09 6.07
CA ARG A 86 -19.57 34.16 7.05
C ARG A 86 -20.26 33.68 8.35
N LYS A 87 -20.83 32.48 8.35
CA LYS A 87 -21.46 31.84 9.53
C LYS A 87 -20.47 30.94 10.28
N GLY A 88 -19.28 30.72 9.73
CA GLY A 88 -18.23 29.90 10.31
C GLY A 88 -18.18 28.46 9.83
N ASN A 89 -19.01 28.06 8.87
CA ASN A 89 -18.98 26.71 8.31
C ASN A 89 -17.77 26.53 7.39
N LEU A 90 -17.13 25.36 7.49
CA LEU A 90 -16.01 24.97 6.64
C LEU A 90 -16.50 24.11 5.48
N SER A 91 -15.92 24.31 4.30
CA SER A 91 -16.15 23.47 3.12
C SER A 91 -14.85 23.28 2.34
N ILE A 92 -14.69 22.13 1.70
CA ILE A 92 -13.54 21.83 0.83
C ILE A 92 -14.04 21.82 -0.61
N LYS A 93 -13.32 22.48 -1.52
CA LYS A 93 -13.65 22.53 -2.95
C LYS A 93 -12.40 22.32 -3.78
N GLN A 94 -12.52 21.72 -4.98
CA GLN A 94 -11.40 21.65 -5.92
C GLN A 94 -10.96 23.06 -6.31
N LYS A 95 -9.65 23.23 -6.45
CA LYS A 95 -9.08 24.41 -7.09
C LYS A 95 -9.45 24.37 -8.57
N GLY A 96 -9.88 25.53 -9.09
CA GLY A 96 -10.18 25.69 -10.52
C GLY A 96 -8.94 25.96 -11.33
#